data_AF-A0A0G0YIZ2-F1
#
_entry.id   AF-A0A0G0YIZ2-F1
#
_cell.length_a   1.000
_cell.length_b   1.000
_cell.length_c   1.000
_cell.angle_alpha   90.00
_cell.angle_beta   90.00
_cell.angle_gamma   90.00
#
_symmetry.space_group_name_H-M   'P 1'
#
loop_
_entity.id
_entity.type
_entity.pdbx_description
1 polymer ?
#
loop_
_entity_poly.entity_id
_entity_poly.type
_entity_poly.pdbx_seq_one_letter_code
_entity_poly.pdbx_strand_id
1 'polypeptide(L)'
;MKNKIKEKAAKIKLDKKIFIPLGILAVILVLFISVAAFLRLNSIARVNGRFVSRSDFQHRVNAQIKYQKEMQEIGFDGDEGKKRTEAIEKQVLDQLIEEKVIDAEAEKFGVKVIEADINKEFEAMAGANKTNKLREIISSYGYTETEFKNYNLAPKILRQKVTEKLVSSGELDNSAKSKADEILKQLKSGTKFEDLAKKESQDVSTAAKGGGLGEVDLKSLPGESQKAVIALKDGGVSEVVKTSYGYQILKLNFEKGGKYNLSQILIKQKDFATWVKEKVSQARIKKYI
;
A
#
# COMPACT_ATOMS: atom_id res chain seq x y z
N MET A 1 8.80 -48.60 47.96
CA MET A 1 7.89 -47.64 48.63
C MET A 1 8.13 -46.27 48.03
N LYS A 2 7.31 -45.82 47.07
CA LYS A 2 6.28 -44.79 47.28
C LYS A 2 6.82 -43.52 48.00
N ASN A 3 7.15 -42.46 47.26
CA ASN A 3 6.25 -41.30 47.07
C ASN A 3 7.01 -40.01 46.71
N LYS A 4 6.65 -39.46 45.54
CA LYS A 4 6.49 -38.04 45.23
C LYS A 4 7.73 -37.12 45.35
N ILE A 5 8.58 -37.19 44.33
CA ILE A 5 9.23 -35.99 43.77
C ILE A 5 8.50 -35.67 42.46
N LYS A 6 7.32 -35.06 42.58
CA LYS A 6 6.62 -34.35 41.50
C LYS A 6 6.28 -32.96 42.04
N GLU A 7 6.44 -31.95 41.20
CA GLU A 7 6.05 -30.55 41.38
C GLU A 7 6.91 -29.66 42.30
N LYS A 8 8.07 -29.23 41.79
CA LYS A 8 8.40 -27.80 41.81
C LYS A 8 7.76 -27.14 40.58
N ALA A 9 6.43 -27.13 40.54
CA ALA A 9 5.70 -26.13 39.77
C ALA A 9 5.67 -24.88 40.64
N ALA A 10 6.37 -23.84 40.22
CA ALA A 10 6.27 -22.52 40.84
C ALA A 10 4.80 -22.05 40.73
N LYS A 11 4.03 -22.28 41.79
CA LYS A 11 2.74 -21.62 42.01
C LYS A 11 3.04 -20.13 42.18
N ILE A 12 2.96 -19.38 41.09
CA ILE A 12 2.59 -17.97 41.17
C ILE A 12 1.17 -17.99 41.75
N LYS A 13 1.05 -17.75 43.06
CA LYS A 13 -0.21 -17.45 43.71
C LYS A 13 -0.73 -16.16 43.09
N LEU A 14 -1.56 -16.28 42.05
CA LEU A 14 -2.34 -15.18 41.51
C LEU A 14 -3.51 -14.97 42.48
N ASP A 15 -3.26 -14.30 43.60
CA ASP A 15 -4.31 -14.01 44.57
C ASP A 15 -4.22 -12.55 45.02
N LYS A 16 -4.97 -11.72 44.29
CA LYS A 16 -5.65 -10.50 44.72
C LYS A 16 -6.58 -10.11 43.57
N LYS A 17 -7.84 -10.54 43.64
CA LYS A 17 -8.91 -9.99 42.79
C LYS A 17 -8.91 -8.48 42.98
N ILE A 18 -8.57 -7.72 41.95
CA ILE A 18 -8.67 -6.26 41.96
C ILE A 18 -10.18 -5.95 42.04
N PHE A 19 -10.67 -5.67 43.25
CA PHE A 19 -12.05 -5.24 43.46
C PHE A 19 -12.13 -3.76 43.06
N ILE A 20 -12.55 -3.50 41.81
CA ILE A 20 -12.89 -2.15 41.37
C ILE A 20 -14.30 -1.86 41.89
N PRO A 21 -14.49 -0.92 42.83
CA PRO A 21 -15.81 -0.63 43.37
C PRO A 21 -16.74 -0.13 42.25
N LEU A 22 -18.02 -0.49 42.33
CA LEU A 22 -19.02 -0.26 41.28
C LEU A 22 -19.11 1.22 40.85
N GLY A 23 -18.89 2.16 41.78
CA GLY A 23 -18.82 3.59 41.50
C GLY A 23 -17.64 4.01 40.61
N ILE A 24 -16.46 3.40 40.79
CA ILE A 24 -15.29 3.67 39.93
C ILE A 24 -15.51 3.06 38.54
N LEU A 25 -16.13 1.88 38.46
CA LEU A 25 -16.49 1.26 37.19
C LEU A 25 -17.50 2.12 36.40
N ALA A 26 -18.49 2.69 37.09
CA ALA A 26 -19.47 3.61 36.49
C ALA A 26 -18.82 4.91 35.98
N VAL A 27 -17.89 5.50 36.75
CA VAL A 27 -17.15 6.70 36.32
C VAL A 27 -16.25 6.40 35.11
N ILE A 28 -15.52 5.28 35.12
CA ILE A 28 -14.72 4.85 33.97
C ILE A 28 -15.61 4.64 32.75
N LEU A 29 -16.79 4.03 32.90
CA LEU A 29 -17.72 3.82 31.80
C LEU A 29 -18.25 5.15 31.25
N VAL A 30 -18.65 6.09 32.10
CA VAL A 30 -19.13 7.42 31.68
C VAL A 30 -18.03 8.22 30.98
N LEU A 31 -16.79 8.18 31.51
CA LEU A 31 -15.62 8.78 30.86
C LEU A 31 -15.32 8.10 29.52
N PHE A 32 -15.46 6.78 29.44
CA PHE A 32 -15.24 6.05 28.20
C PHE A 32 -16.32 6.38 27.16
N ILE A 33 -17.59 6.53 27.59
CA ILE A 33 -18.70 6.96 26.73
C ILE A 33 -18.48 8.39 26.26
N SER A 34 -18.07 9.32 27.14
CA SER A 34 -17.84 10.71 26.78
C SER A 34 -16.66 10.87 25.83
N VAL A 35 -15.55 10.15 26.06
CA VAL A 35 -14.42 10.10 25.13
C VAL A 35 -14.82 9.47 23.80
N ALA A 36 -15.58 8.36 23.80
CA ALA A 36 -16.05 7.75 22.56
C ALA A 36 -17.02 8.64 21.78
N ALA A 37 -17.89 9.38 22.46
CA ALA A 37 -18.79 10.36 21.85
C ALA A 37 -18.00 11.56 21.30
N PHE A 38 -17.05 12.08 22.06
CA PHE A 38 -16.17 13.17 21.64
C PHE A 38 -15.34 12.79 20.41
N LEU A 39 -14.73 11.60 20.39
CA LEU A 39 -13.97 11.10 19.24
C LEU A 39 -14.86 10.93 17.99
N ARG A 40 -16.12 10.50 18.17
CA ARG A 40 -17.08 10.43 17.06
C ARG A 40 -17.41 11.81 16.50
N LEU A 41 -17.75 12.78 17.37
CA LEU A 41 -18.10 14.15 16.97
C LEU A 41 -16.95 14.82 16.18
N ASN A 42 -15.71 14.58 16.59
CA ASN A 42 -14.52 15.14 15.94
C ASN A 42 -13.96 14.27 14.80
N SER A 43 -14.74 13.31 14.30
CA SER A 43 -14.34 12.44 13.20
C SER A 43 -15.36 12.45 12.06
N ILE A 44 -14.89 12.15 10.86
CA ILE A 44 -15.74 12.00 9.67
C ILE A 44 -15.89 10.55 9.24
N ALA A 45 -15.02 9.67 9.71
CA ALA A 45 -15.08 8.24 9.48
C ALA A 45 -14.31 7.46 10.54
N ARG A 46 -14.51 6.15 10.55
CA ARG A 46 -13.74 5.19 11.32
C ARG A 46 -13.36 4.02 10.43
N VAL A 47 -12.08 3.67 10.43
CA VAL A 47 -11.47 2.62 9.58
C VAL A 47 -10.70 1.66 10.48
N ASN A 48 -11.10 0.38 10.52
CA ASN A 48 -10.47 -0.65 11.35
C ASN A 48 -10.26 -0.21 12.82
N GLY A 49 -11.21 0.54 13.36
CA GLY A 49 -11.15 1.06 14.72
C GLY A 49 -10.52 2.45 14.87
N ARG A 50 -9.74 2.92 13.88
CA ARG A 50 -9.07 4.23 13.86
C ARG A 50 -9.99 5.33 13.37
N PHE A 51 -9.95 6.50 14.01
CA PHE A 51 -10.75 7.66 13.60
C PHE A 51 -10.06 8.46 12.50
N VAL A 52 -10.84 8.94 11.54
CA VAL A 52 -10.43 9.94 10.55
C VAL A 52 -10.80 11.32 11.10
N SER A 53 -9.79 12.16 11.35
CA SER A 53 -9.96 13.48 11.98
C SER A 53 -10.76 14.44 11.10
N ARG A 54 -11.75 15.12 11.68
CA ARG A 54 -12.51 16.16 10.99
C ARG A 54 -11.67 17.40 10.70
N SER A 55 -10.76 17.78 11.61
CA SER A 55 -9.85 18.91 11.40
C SER A 55 -8.89 18.63 10.24
N ASP A 56 -8.24 17.45 10.22
CA ASP A 56 -7.34 17.05 9.14
C ASP A 56 -8.05 17.10 7.78
N PHE A 57 -9.24 16.51 7.70
CA PHE A 57 -10.09 16.58 6.52
C PHE A 57 -10.34 18.01 6.05
N GLN A 58 -10.77 18.89 6.96
CA GLN A 58 -11.07 20.28 6.60
C GLN A 58 -9.82 21.03 6.13
N HIS A 59 -8.66 20.82 6.78
CA HIS A 59 -7.40 21.44 6.35
C HIS A 59 -7.02 21.01 4.93
N ARG A 60 -7.15 19.73 4.60
CA ARG A 60 -6.80 19.21 3.27
C ARG A 60 -7.77 19.69 2.18
N VAL A 61 -9.07 19.67 2.47
CA VAL A 61 -10.09 20.22 1.56
C VAL A 61 -9.81 21.70 1.30
N ASN A 62 -9.61 22.50 2.35
CA ASN A 62 -9.35 23.93 2.24
C ASN A 62 -8.04 24.22 1.50
N ALA A 63 -6.97 23.46 1.78
CA ALA A 63 -5.68 23.63 1.12
C ALA A 63 -5.78 23.31 -0.37
N GLN A 64 -6.50 22.26 -0.76
CA GLN A 64 -6.71 21.90 -2.16
C GLN A 64 -7.56 22.93 -2.90
N ILE A 65 -8.65 23.41 -2.29
CA ILE A 65 -9.47 24.50 -2.84
C ILE A 65 -8.63 25.77 -3.01
N LYS A 66 -7.85 26.15 -1.99
CA LYS A 66 -6.98 27.32 -2.04
C LYS A 66 -5.98 27.22 -3.19
N TYR A 67 -5.30 26.07 -3.32
CA TYR A 67 -4.36 25.83 -4.41
C TYR A 67 -5.03 25.96 -5.79
N GLN A 68 -6.21 25.37 -5.99
CA GLN A 68 -6.94 25.48 -7.27
C GLN A 68 -7.39 26.91 -7.57
N LYS A 69 -7.82 27.68 -6.54
CA LYS A 69 -8.18 29.10 -6.71
C LYS A 69 -6.99 29.96 -7.09
N GLU A 70 -5.86 29.82 -6.39
CA GLU A 70 -4.73 30.74 -6.54
C GLU A 70 -3.78 30.36 -7.69
N MET A 71 -3.58 29.06 -7.94
CA MET A 71 -2.60 28.59 -8.94
C MET A 71 -3.24 28.19 -10.26
N GLN A 72 -4.55 27.90 -10.28
CA GLN A 72 -5.27 27.47 -11.48
C GLN A 72 -6.43 28.40 -11.84
N GLU A 73 -6.64 29.47 -11.06
CA GLU A 73 -7.71 30.47 -11.28
C GLU A 73 -9.11 29.85 -11.37
N ILE A 74 -9.33 28.72 -10.68
CA ILE A 74 -10.60 27.99 -10.69
C ILE A 74 -11.56 28.58 -9.65
N GLY A 75 -12.74 29.01 -10.09
CA GLY A 75 -13.83 29.48 -9.22
C GLY A 75 -14.52 28.35 -8.43
N PHE A 76 -15.10 28.67 -7.28
CA PHE A 76 -15.84 27.72 -6.41
C PHE A 76 -17.23 28.23 -6.00
N ASP A 77 -17.71 29.26 -6.69
CA ASP A 77 -19.05 29.81 -6.61
C ASP A 77 -20.04 29.04 -7.50
N GLY A 78 -21.34 29.24 -7.21
CA GLY A 78 -22.43 28.58 -7.94
C GLY A 78 -22.46 27.06 -7.79
N ASP A 79 -23.29 26.41 -8.61
CA ASP A 79 -23.52 24.96 -8.50
C ASP A 79 -22.33 24.13 -9.01
N GLU A 80 -21.58 24.63 -9.99
CA GLU A 80 -20.34 23.97 -10.42
C GLU A 80 -19.28 24.01 -9.32
N GLY A 81 -19.15 25.13 -8.62
CA GLY A 81 -18.24 25.27 -7.50
C GLY A 81 -18.57 24.32 -6.34
N LYS A 82 -19.85 24.14 -6.03
CA LYS A 82 -20.31 23.13 -5.06
C LYS A 82 -19.93 21.71 -5.49
N LYS A 83 -20.20 21.33 -6.75
CA LYS A 83 -19.81 20.01 -7.29
C LYS A 83 -18.29 19.77 -7.23
N ARG A 84 -17.48 20.79 -7.51
CA ARG A 84 -16.01 20.71 -7.36
C ARG A 84 -15.63 20.51 -5.89
N THR A 85 -16.27 21.22 -4.98
CA THR A 85 -16.07 21.07 -3.53
C THR A 85 -16.39 19.65 -3.07
N GLU A 86 -17.56 19.12 -3.44
CA GLU A 86 -17.98 17.75 -3.13
C GLU A 86 -17.01 16.70 -3.70
N ALA A 87 -16.49 16.93 -4.92
CA ALA A 87 -15.50 16.05 -5.53
C ALA A 87 -14.17 16.06 -4.76
N ILE A 88 -13.71 17.24 -4.32
CA ILE A 88 -12.51 17.39 -3.48
C ILE A 88 -12.74 16.71 -2.13
N GLU A 89 -13.86 16.96 -1.47
CA GLU A 89 -14.24 16.32 -0.21
C GLU A 89 -14.23 14.80 -0.32
N LYS A 90 -14.84 14.26 -1.38
CA LYS A 90 -14.80 12.82 -1.64
C LYS A 90 -13.37 12.31 -1.83
N GLN A 91 -12.56 13.01 -2.62
CA GLN A 91 -11.16 12.63 -2.87
C GLN A 91 -10.34 12.63 -1.58
N VAL A 92 -10.46 13.68 -0.76
CA VAL A 92 -9.73 13.80 0.51
C VAL A 92 -10.19 12.73 1.49
N LEU A 93 -11.49 12.45 1.60
CA LEU A 93 -11.99 11.38 2.46
C LEU A 93 -11.46 10.01 2.02
N ASP A 94 -11.47 9.73 0.71
CA ASP A 94 -10.94 8.47 0.17
C ASP A 94 -9.43 8.33 0.48
N GLN A 95 -8.65 9.41 0.33
CA GLN A 95 -7.23 9.44 0.72
C GLN A 95 -7.01 9.19 2.21
N LEU A 96 -7.80 9.84 3.09
CA LEU A 96 -7.68 9.64 4.53
C LEU A 96 -8.08 8.22 4.96
N ILE A 97 -9.05 7.61 4.27
CA ILE A 97 -9.40 6.21 4.48
C ILE A 97 -8.22 5.29 4.11
N GLU A 98 -7.60 5.51 2.95
CA GLU A 98 -6.38 4.78 2.54
C GLU A 98 -5.28 4.93 3.59
N GLU A 99 -5.03 6.15 4.08
CA GLU A 99 -4.05 6.41 5.13
C GLU A 99 -4.34 5.59 6.40
N LYS A 100 -5.60 5.53 6.86
CA LYS A 100 -5.94 4.72 8.06
C LYS A 100 -5.83 3.22 7.83
N VAL A 101 -6.00 2.76 6.61
CA VAL A 101 -5.71 1.36 6.25
C VAL A 101 -4.21 1.12 6.31
N ILE A 102 -3.40 2.00 5.72
CA ILE A 102 -1.93 1.90 5.75
C ILE A 102 -1.42 1.95 7.19
N ASP A 103 -1.95 2.82 8.05
CA ASP A 103 -1.63 2.88 9.48
C ASP A 103 -1.85 1.52 10.16
N ALA A 104 -2.99 0.88 9.88
CA ALA A 104 -3.34 -0.41 10.48
C ALA A 104 -2.44 -1.55 9.97
N GLU A 105 -2.08 -1.54 8.69
CA GLU A 105 -1.19 -2.55 8.12
C GLU A 105 0.28 -2.34 8.56
N ALA A 106 0.73 -1.09 8.67
CA ALA A 106 2.07 -0.76 9.13
C ALA A 106 2.37 -1.36 10.52
N GLU A 107 1.40 -1.31 11.44
CA GLU A 107 1.53 -1.93 12.75
C GLU A 107 1.73 -3.45 12.67
N LYS A 108 1.06 -4.14 11.73
CA LYS A 108 1.25 -5.58 11.51
C LYS A 108 2.66 -5.91 11.02
N PHE A 109 3.25 -5.02 10.22
CA PHE A 109 4.62 -5.16 9.74
C PHE A 109 5.67 -4.62 10.72
N GLY A 110 5.26 -4.05 11.85
CA GLY A 110 6.15 -3.40 12.82
C GLY A 110 6.81 -2.13 12.29
N VAL A 111 6.26 -1.52 11.24
CA VAL A 111 6.77 -0.28 10.64
C VAL A 111 6.29 0.91 11.46
N LYS A 112 7.23 1.78 11.85
CA LYS A 112 6.95 2.99 12.62
C LYS A 112 7.60 4.21 11.98
N VAL A 113 6.92 5.35 12.09
CA VAL A 113 7.51 6.67 11.85
C VAL A 113 7.88 7.25 13.21
N ILE A 114 9.13 7.68 13.36
CA ILE A 114 9.60 8.38 14.55
C ILE A 114 9.77 9.85 14.26
N GLU A 115 9.75 10.66 15.31
CA GLU A 115 9.88 12.13 15.19
C GLU A 115 11.15 12.55 14.44
N ALA A 116 12.26 11.83 14.62
CA ALA A 116 13.49 12.09 13.90
C ALA A 116 13.34 11.94 12.36
N ASP A 117 12.52 10.99 11.88
CA ASP A 117 12.26 10.85 10.44
C ASP A 117 11.52 12.08 9.91
N ILE A 118 10.53 12.54 10.67
CA ILE A 118 9.66 13.67 10.30
C ILE A 118 10.45 14.97 10.29
N ASN A 119 11.27 15.20 11.33
CA ASN A 119 12.10 16.40 11.42
C ASN A 119 13.13 16.44 10.30
N LYS A 120 13.78 15.31 9.99
CA LYS A 120 14.70 15.20 8.86
C LYS A 120 14.02 15.56 7.54
N GLU A 121 12.83 15.03 7.28
CA GLU A 121 12.07 15.33 6.05
C GLU A 121 11.64 16.80 6.01
N PHE A 122 11.22 17.36 7.14
CA PHE A 122 10.82 18.76 7.24
C PHE A 122 11.99 19.72 6.97
N GLU A 123 13.16 19.43 7.52
CA GLU A 123 14.39 20.19 7.27
C GLU A 123 14.85 20.06 5.82
N ALA A 124 14.77 18.86 5.24
CA ALA A 124 15.08 18.64 3.83
C ALA A 124 14.15 19.43 2.91
N MET A 125 12.85 19.50 3.24
CA MET A 125 11.87 20.29 2.50
C MET A 125 12.11 21.79 2.61
N ALA A 126 12.50 22.28 3.80
CA ALA A 126 12.85 23.68 3.97
C ALA A 126 14.06 24.06 3.10
N GLY A 127 15.05 23.16 3.00
CA GLY A 127 16.35 23.46 2.41
C GLY A 127 17.20 24.33 3.35
N ALA A 128 18.45 24.58 2.96
CA ALA A 128 19.42 25.27 3.81
C ALA A 128 18.90 26.62 4.33
N ASN A 129 18.74 26.75 5.64
CA ASN A 129 18.37 27.96 6.39
C ASN A 129 17.02 28.61 6.02
N LYS A 130 16.07 27.85 5.46
CA LYS A 130 14.78 28.37 4.97
C LYS A 130 13.56 27.89 5.76
N THR A 131 13.76 27.35 6.97
CA THR A 131 12.68 26.78 7.79
C THR A 131 11.60 27.81 8.14
N ASN A 132 11.99 29.08 8.37
CA ASN A 132 11.01 30.15 8.60
C ASN A 132 10.14 30.42 7.37
N LYS A 133 10.73 30.37 6.16
CA LYS A 133 9.95 30.55 4.94
C LYS A 133 8.99 29.39 4.71
N LEU A 134 9.42 28.16 4.99
CA LEU A 134 8.52 27.00 4.94
C LEU A 134 7.36 27.16 5.93
N ARG A 135 7.64 27.61 7.17
CA ARG A 135 6.61 27.91 8.19
C ARG A 135 5.59 28.95 7.72
N GLU A 136 6.05 30.03 7.08
CA GLU A 136 5.15 31.03 6.49
C GLU A 136 4.25 30.40 5.41
N ILE A 137 4.82 29.58 4.53
CA ILE A 137 4.07 28.91 3.46
C ILE A 137 3.00 28.00 4.07
N ILE A 138 3.37 27.07 4.96
CA ILE A 138 2.39 26.15 5.57
C ILE A 138 1.32 26.90 6.36
N SER A 139 1.68 27.98 7.06
CA SER A 139 0.73 28.83 7.77
C SER A 139 -0.24 29.52 6.81
N SER A 140 0.21 29.91 5.61
CA SER A 140 -0.67 30.48 4.61
C SER A 140 -1.73 29.49 4.14
N TYR A 141 -1.42 28.18 4.13
CA TYR A 141 -2.37 27.10 3.83
C TYR A 141 -3.19 26.66 5.05
N GLY A 142 -3.06 27.38 6.17
CA GLY A 142 -3.83 27.14 7.40
C GLY A 142 -3.31 26.00 8.26
N TYR A 143 -2.05 25.57 8.09
CA TYR A 143 -1.44 24.56 8.96
C TYR A 143 -0.50 25.19 9.99
N THR A 144 -0.53 24.68 11.22
CA THR A 144 0.63 24.78 12.11
C THR A 144 1.74 23.84 11.64
N GLU A 145 2.98 24.06 12.10
CA GLU A 145 4.09 23.13 11.83
C GLU A 145 3.76 21.70 12.27
N THR A 146 3.15 21.55 13.45
CA THR A 146 2.79 20.24 14.02
C THR A 146 1.73 19.55 13.17
N GLU A 147 0.69 20.27 12.76
CA GLU A 147 -0.34 19.72 11.87
C GLU A 147 0.24 19.37 10.51
N PHE A 148 1.10 20.22 9.92
CA PHE A 148 1.74 19.91 8.65
C PHE A 148 2.57 18.63 8.75
N LYS A 149 3.39 18.51 9.80
CA LYS A 149 4.18 17.30 10.09
C LYS A 149 3.30 16.06 10.24
N ASN A 150 2.23 16.14 11.01
CA ASN A 150 1.37 14.99 11.33
C ASN A 150 0.42 14.61 10.18
N TYR A 151 -0.12 15.59 9.46
CA TYR A 151 -1.11 15.38 8.41
C TYR A 151 -0.44 15.16 7.04
N ASN A 152 0.77 15.68 6.79
CA ASN A 152 1.39 15.58 5.47
C ASN A 152 2.66 14.73 5.47
N LEU A 153 3.60 14.99 6.40
CA LEU A 153 4.90 14.31 6.37
C LEU A 153 4.84 12.90 6.95
N ALA A 154 4.22 12.71 8.11
CA ALA A 154 4.15 11.39 8.73
C ALA A 154 3.46 10.35 7.83
N PRO A 155 2.30 10.62 7.19
CA PRO A 155 1.68 9.66 6.28
C PRO A 155 2.51 9.39 5.03
N LYS A 156 3.18 10.42 4.48
CA LYS A 156 4.10 10.26 3.33
C LYS A 156 5.26 9.32 3.67
N ILE A 157 5.92 9.56 4.81
CA ILE A 157 7.04 8.74 5.28
C ILE A 157 6.56 7.32 5.58
N LEU A 158 5.39 7.16 6.23
CA LEU A 158 4.84 5.84 6.51
C LEU A 158 4.58 5.06 5.23
N ARG A 159 3.93 5.69 4.24
CA ARG A 159 3.68 5.08 2.92
C ARG A 159 4.98 4.63 2.26
N GLN A 160 6.04 5.43 2.30
CA GLN A 160 7.36 5.06 1.78
C GLN A 160 7.91 3.83 2.53
N LYS A 161 7.98 3.88 3.86
CA LYS A 161 8.52 2.78 4.67
C LYS A 161 7.73 1.48 4.52
N VAL A 162 6.41 1.55 4.42
CA VAL A 162 5.57 0.38 4.16
C VAL A 162 5.83 -0.16 2.76
N THR A 163 6.01 0.71 1.75
CA THR A 163 6.37 0.26 0.39
C THR A 163 7.69 -0.51 0.39
N GLU A 164 8.74 0.04 1.01
CA GLU A 164 10.04 -0.62 1.16
C GLU A 164 9.93 -1.96 1.92
N LYS A 165 9.10 -2.00 2.96
CA LYS A 165 8.84 -3.22 3.72
C LYS A 165 8.11 -4.29 2.90
N LEU A 166 7.13 -3.89 2.09
CA LEU A 166 6.37 -4.79 1.24
C LEU A 166 7.22 -5.38 0.11
N VAL A 167 8.13 -4.56 -0.46
CA VAL A 167 9.12 -5.03 -1.44
C VAL A 167 10.10 -6.01 -0.79
N SER A 168 10.71 -5.65 0.34
CA SER A 168 11.72 -6.49 1.00
C SER A 168 11.16 -7.78 1.61
N SER A 169 9.86 -7.83 1.94
CA SER A 169 9.21 -9.04 2.45
C SER A 169 8.69 -9.99 1.36
N GLY A 170 8.66 -9.55 0.09
CA GLY A 170 8.05 -10.31 -1.01
C GLY A 170 6.51 -10.37 -0.96
N GLU A 171 5.86 -9.60 -0.08
CA GLU A 171 4.39 -9.56 0.04
C GLU A 171 3.71 -9.15 -1.29
N LEU A 172 4.35 -8.24 -2.03
CA LEU A 172 3.88 -7.82 -3.36
C LEU A 172 4.09 -8.87 -4.45
N ASP A 173 5.00 -9.81 -4.19
CA ASP A 173 5.49 -10.80 -5.14
C ASP A 173 4.77 -12.16 -5.00
N ASN A 174 4.37 -12.55 -3.78
CA ASN A 174 3.81 -13.87 -3.48
C ASN A 174 2.64 -14.27 -4.40
N SER A 175 1.71 -13.35 -4.65
CA SER A 175 0.56 -13.60 -5.53
C SER A 175 0.98 -13.76 -6.99
N ALA A 176 1.91 -12.94 -7.47
CA ALA A 176 2.37 -12.96 -8.85
C ALA A 176 3.19 -14.23 -9.14
N LYS A 177 4.07 -14.62 -8.21
CA LYS A 177 4.83 -15.86 -8.28
C LYS A 177 3.89 -17.07 -8.33
N SER A 178 2.95 -17.15 -7.38
CA SER A 178 2.02 -18.29 -7.30
C SER A 178 1.20 -18.43 -8.58
N LYS A 179 0.76 -17.30 -9.16
CA LYS A 179 0.03 -17.29 -10.43
C LYS A 179 0.92 -17.73 -11.60
N ALA A 180 2.16 -17.27 -11.67
CA ALA A 180 3.11 -17.71 -12.69
C ALA A 180 3.41 -19.22 -12.56
N ASP A 181 3.61 -19.72 -11.35
CA ASP A 181 3.82 -21.16 -11.08
C ASP A 181 2.61 -22.00 -11.53
N GLU A 182 1.39 -21.52 -11.30
CA GLU A 182 0.14 -22.16 -11.76
C GLU A 182 0.06 -22.21 -13.29
N ILE A 183 0.37 -21.10 -13.97
CA ILE A 183 0.40 -21.04 -15.43
C ILE A 183 1.45 -22.02 -15.98
N LEU A 184 2.65 -22.05 -15.39
CA LEU A 184 3.69 -22.99 -15.80
C LEU A 184 3.24 -24.45 -15.64
N LYS A 185 2.51 -24.77 -14.56
CA LYS A 185 1.93 -26.10 -14.37
C LYS A 185 0.93 -26.46 -15.48
N GLN A 186 0.09 -25.51 -15.90
CA GLN A 186 -0.85 -25.72 -17.02
C GLN A 186 -0.11 -25.93 -18.35
N LEU A 187 0.95 -25.15 -18.60
CA LEU A 187 1.82 -25.32 -19.78
C LEU A 187 2.48 -26.71 -19.80
N LYS A 188 3.03 -27.14 -18.66
CA LYS A 188 3.60 -28.49 -18.49
C LYS A 188 2.57 -29.61 -18.67
N SER A 189 1.28 -29.31 -18.45
CA SER A 189 0.16 -30.24 -18.66
C SER A 189 -0.36 -30.24 -20.10
N GLY A 190 0.25 -29.47 -21.01
CA GLY A 190 -0.07 -29.46 -22.44
C GLY A 190 -1.05 -28.36 -22.90
N THR A 191 -1.44 -27.42 -22.02
CA THR A 191 -2.21 -26.25 -22.45
C THR A 191 -1.36 -25.38 -23.39
N LYS A 192 -1.98 -24.86 -24.46
CA LYS A 192 -1.27 -24.02 -25.44
C LYS A 192 -0.80 -22.71 -24.82
N PHE A 193 0.43 -22.33 -25.16
CA PHE A 193 1.06 -21.11 -24.63
C PHE A 193 0.30 -19.87 -25.03
N GLU A 194 -0.16 -19.81 -26.28
CA GLU A 194 -0.84 -18.67 -26.87
C GLU A 194 -2.19 -18.40 -26.19
N ASP A 195 -2.88 -19.46 -25.78
CA ASP A 195 -4.17 -19.38 -25.08
C ASP A 195 -3.98 -18.83 -23.66
N LEU A 196 -2.98 -19.34 -22.93
CA LEU A 196 -2.64 -18.84 -21.60
C LEU A 196 -2.08 -17.42 -21.65
N ALA A 197 -1.31 -17.07 -22.67
CA ALA A 197 -0.82 -15.71 -22.85
C ALA A 197 -1.96 -14.71 -23.08
N LYS A 198 -2.93 -15.06 -23.93
CA LYS A 198 -4.12 -14.21 -24.15
C LYS A 198 -4.97 -14.06 -22.90
N LYS A 199 -5.09 -15.12 -22.11
CA LYS A 199 -5.99 -15.16 -20.95
C LYS A 199 -5.37 -14.56 -19.69
N GLU A 200 -4.10 -14.83 -19.44
CA GLU A 200 -3.47 -14.60 -18.12
C GLU A 200 -2.34 -13.56 -18.15
N SER A 201 -1.73 -13.29 -19.30
CA SER A 201 -0.61 -12.33 -19.38
C SER A 201 -1.09 -10.90 -19.14
N GLN A 202 -0.34 -10.16 -18.32
CA GLN A 202 -0.55 -8.75 -18.02
C GLN A 202 0.37 -7.83 -18.85
N ASP A 203 1.11 -8.39 -19.80
CA ASP A 203 1.74 -7.61 -20.87
C ASP A 203 0.73 -7.27 -21.96
N VAL A 204 0.14 -6.09 -21.85
CA VAL A 204 -0.86 -5.55 -22.78
C VAL A 204 -0.38 -5.50 -24.23
N SER A 205 0.93 -5.42 -24.47
CA SER A 205 1.49 -5.28 -25.82
C SER A 205 1.52 -6.60 -26.60
N THR A 206 1.66 -7.73 -25.90
CA THR A 206 1.81 -9.06 -26.50
C THR A 206 0.70 -10.05 -26.15
N ALA A 207 -0.02 -9.87 -25.03
CA ALA A 207 -1.05 -10.80 -24.56
C ALA A 207 -2.07 -11.16 -25.66
N ALA A 208 -2.67 -10.15 -26.30
CA ALA A 208 -3.65 -10.34 -27.38
C ALA A 208 -3.09 -11.12 -28.58
N LYS A 209 -1.77 -11.09 -28.79
CA LYS A 209 -1.02 -11.78 -29.85
C LYS A 209 -0.46 -13.13 -29.39
N GLY A 210 -0.99 -13.71 -28.31
CA GLY A 210 -0.50 -14.98 -27.78
C GLY A 210 0.88 -14.87 -27.12
N GLY A 211 1.26 -13.67 -26.67
CA GLY A 211 2.55 -13.41 -26.03
C GLY A 211 3.70 -13.16 -27.00
N GLY A 212 3.47 -13.14 -28.32
CA GLY A 212 4.54 -13.02 -29.31
C GLY A 212 5.33 -11.72 -29.19
N LEU A 213 6.64 -11.84 -28.89
CA LEU A 213 7.61 -10.75 -28.91
C LEU A 213 8.23 -10.55 -30.32
N GLY A 214 8.14 -11.57 -31.18
CA GLY A 214 8.81 -11.57 -32.48
C GLY A 214 10.29 -11.90 -32.35
N GLU A 215 11.09 -11.47 -33.32
CA GLU A 215 12.56 -11.57 -33.25
C GLU A 215 13.11 -10.57 -32.24
N VAL A 216 13.82 -11.07 -31.23
CA VAL A 216 14.41 -10.29 -30.16
C VAL A 216 15.93 -10.49 -30.16
N ASP A 217 16.67 -9.39 -30.01
CA ASP A 217 18.10 -9.48 -29.69
C ASP A 217 18.24 -9.96 -28.25
N LEU A 218 18.87 -11.13 -28.05
CA LEU A 218 19.09 -11.71 -26.73
C LEU A 218 19.70 -10.71 -25.75
N LYS A 219 20.62 -9.83 -26.20
CA LYS A 219 21.28 -8.83 -25.34
C LYS A 219 20.34 -7.75 -24.81
N SER A 220 19.18 -7.56 -25.45
CA SER A 220 18.17 -6.60 -25.02
C SER A 220 17.27 -7.12 -23.89
N LEU A 221 17.31 -8.43 -23.61
CA LEU A 221 16.54 -9.03 -22.52
C LEU A 221 17.21 -8.78 -21.15
N PRO A 222 16.44 -8.76 -20.04
CA PRO A 222 17.01 -8.87 -18.70
C PRO A 222 17.91 -10.11 -18.58
N GLY A 223 18.99 -10.01 -17.79
CA GLY A 223 20.01 -11.07 -17.71
C GLY A 223 19.45 -12.43 -17.25
N GLU A 224 18.44 -12.43 -16.39
CA GLU A 224 17.73 -13.64 -15.94
C GLU A 224 16.96 -14.28 -17.10
N SER A 225 16.31 -13.46 -17.93
CA SER A 225 15.57 -13.89 -19.12
C SER A 225 16.50 -14.42 -20.20
N GLN A 226 17.68 -13.80 -20.38
CA GLN A 226 18.72 -14.31 -21.29
C GLN A 226 19.13 -15.74 -20.92
N LYS A 227 19.49 -15.96 -19.65
CA LYS A 227 19.89 -17.28 -19.14
C LYS A 227 18.80 -18.33 -19.36
N ALA A 228 17.54 -17.96 -19.13
CA ALA A 228 16.41 -18.85 -19.35
C ALA A 228 16.26 -19.23 -20.82
N VAL A 229 16.32 -18.26 -21.74
CA VAL A 229 16.17 -18.51 -23.19
C VAL A 229 17.31 -19.36 -23.75
N ILE A 230 18.55 -19.11 -23.36
CA ILE A 230 19.73 -19.87 -23.82
C ILE A 230 19.62 -21.37 -23.47
N ALA A 231 18.94 -21.69 -22.35
CA ALA A 231 18.75 -23.07 -21.93
C ALA A 231 17.63 -23.81 -22.69
N LEU A 232 16.86 -23.11 -23.54
CA LEU A 232 15.75 -23.68 -24.28
C LEU A 232 16.19 -24.25 -25.63
N LYS A 233 15.45 -25.25 -26.08
CA LYS A 233 15.43 -25.70 -27.47
C LYS A 233 14.25 -25.04 -28.19
N ASP A 234 14.24 -25.10 -29.51
CA ASP A 234 13.09 -24.68 -30.33
C ASP A 234 11.79 -25.32 -29.84
N GLY A 235 10.76 -24.50 -29.69
CA GLY A 235 9.47 -24.86 -29.10
C GLY A 235 9.45 -24.96 -27.57
N GLY A 236 10.59 -24.84 -26.90
CA GLY A 236 10.75 -24.99 -25.46
C GLY A 236 10.13 -23.84 -24.65
N VAL A 237 9.74 -24.14 -23.41
CA VAL A 237 9.18 -23.20 -22.44
C VAL A 237 10.07 -23.14 -21.21
N SER A 238 10.38 -21.94 -20.72
CA SER A 238 11.21 -21.73 -19.53
C SER A 238 10.49 -22.08 -18.24
N GLU A 239 11.27 -22.25 -17.17
CA GLU A 239 10.74 -22.08 -15.81
C GLU A 239 10.31 -20.62 -15.57
N VAL A 240 9.70 -20.34 -14.42
CA VAL A 240 9.33 -18.98 -14.03
C VAL A 240 10.59 -18.14 -13.76
N VAL A 241 10.72 -17.02 -14.49
CA VAL A 241 11.84 -16.08 -14.40
C VAL A 241 11.39 -14.81 -13.69
N LYS A 242 12.03 -14.46 -12.56
CA LYS A 242 11.79 -13.17 -11.90
C LYS A 242 12.64 -12.09 -12.55
N THR A 243 12.01 -10.99 -12.96
CA THR A 243 12.66 -9.77 -13.47
C THR A 243 12.09 -8.52 -12.80
N SER A 244 12.62 -7.35 -13.15
CA SER A 244 12.09 -6.05 -12.70
C SER A 244 10.66 -5.77 -13.17
N TYR A 245 10.20 -6.42 -14.24
CA TYR A 245 8.85 -6.29 -14.77
C TYR A 245 7.83 -7.20 -14.08
N GLY A 246 8.29 -8.21 -13.32
CA GLY A 246 7.45 -9.22 -12.69
C GLY A 246 7.98 -10.64 -12.92
N TYR A 247 7.07 -11.60 -13.00
CA TYR A 247 7.37 -13.00 -13.27
C TYR A 247 7.06 -13.32 -14.74
N GLN A 248 8.08 -13.75 -15.48
CA GLN A 248 8.00 -14.09 -16.88
C GLN A 248 8.08 -15.61 -17.08
N ILE A 249 7.30 -16.11 -18.03
CA ILE A 249 7.50 -17.44 -18.62
C ILE A 249 7.76 -17.20 -20.10
N LEU A 250 8.88 -17.68 -20.60
CA LEU A 250 9.34 -17.45 -21.96
C LEU A 250 9.20 -18.72 -22.77
N LYS A 251 8.80 -18.59 -24.03
CA LYS A 251 8.80 -19.66 -25.02
C LYS A 251 9.75 -19.28 -26.14
N LEU A 252 10.70 -20.17 -26.44
CA LEU A 252 11.52 -20.06 -27.64
C LEU A 252 10.73 -20.66 -28.80
N ASN A 253 10.24 -19.83 -29.71
CA ASN A 253 9.53 -20.33 -30.89
C ASN A 253 10.52 -20.98 -31.85
N PHE A 254 11.61 -20.28 -32.15
CA PHE A 254 12.76 -20.81 -32.90
C PHE A 254 13.98 -19.92 -32.71
N GLU A 255 15.17 -20.50 -32.85
CA GLU A 255 16.43 -19.78 -33.04
C GLU A 255 16.94 -19.94 -34.49
N LYS A 256 17.28 -18.83 -35.16
CA LYS A 256 17.87 -18.89 -36.50
C LYS A 256 18.97 -17.84 -36.67
N GLY A 257 20.21 -18.30 -36.82
CA GLY A 257 21.36 -17.43 -37.09
C GLY A 257 21.64 -16.42 -35.97
N GLY A 258 21.51 -16.84 -34.70
CA GLY A 258 21.71 -15.98 -33.54
C GLY A 258 20.56 -15.02 -33.25
N LYS A 259 19.44 -15.15 -33.97
CA LYS A 259 18.19 -14.43 -33.68
C LYS A 259 17.20 -15.34 -32.97
N TYR A 260 16.57 -14.82 -31.92
CA TYR A 260 15.63 -15.56 -31.09
C TYR A 260 14.22 -15.05 -31.33
N ASN A 261 13.33 -15.91 -31.83
CA ASN A 261 11.91 -15.58 -31.90
C ASN A 261 11.23 -16.06 -30.63
N LEU A 262 10.67 -15.13 -29.84
CA LEU A 262 10.17 -15.42 -28.50
C LEU A 262 8.68 -15.12 -28.36
N SER A 263 8.07 -15.82 -27.42
CA SER A 263 6.79 -15.44 -26.82
C SER A 263 6.94 -15.35 -25.30
N GLN A 264 6.13 -14.51 -24.65
CA GLN A 264 6.13 -14.35 -23.20
C GLN A 264 4.74 -14.38 -22.58
N ILE A 265 4.69 -14.85 -21.34
CA ILE A 265 3.62 -14.57 -20.39
C ILE A 265 4.25 -13.77 -19.25
N LEU A 266 3.73 -12.56 -19.01
CA LEU A 266 4.20 -11.70 -17.92
C LEU A 266 3.11 -11.58 -16.87
N ILE A 267 3.43 -11.93 -15.63
CA ILE A 267 2.61 -11.64 -14.45
C ILE A 267 3.32 -10.54 -13.67
N LYS A 268 2.76 -9.33 -13.70
CA LYS A 268 3.30 -8.17 -13.00
C LYS A 268 3.18 -8.38 -11.50
N GLN A 269 4.20 -7.95 -10.78
CA GLN A 269 4.12 -7.83 -9.33
C GLN A 269 3.03 -6.83 -8.95
N LYS A 270 2.39 -7.05 -7.80
CA LYS A 270 1.37 -6.13 -7.30
C LYS A 270 2.03 -4.81 -6.95
N ASP A 271 1.54 -3.69 -7.49
CA ASP A 271 2.02 -2.39 -7.06
C ASP A 271 1.39 -1.97 -5.72
N PHE A 272 1.99 -0.97 -5.08
CA PHE A 272 1.52 -0.49 -3.78
C PHE A 272 0.07 0.02 -3.85
N ALA A 273 -0.32 0.69 -4.94
CA ALA A 273 -1.67 1.24 -5.09
C ALA A 273 -2.73 0.13 -5.14
N THR A 274 -2.46 -0.95 -5.86
CA THR A 274 -3.33 -2.13 -5.94
C THR A 274 -3.40 -2.83 -4.59
N TRP A 275 -2.27 -2.97 -3.90
CA TRP A 275 -2.24 -3.51 -2.54
C TRP A 275 -3.08 -2.67 -1.57
N VAL A 276 -2.97 -1.34 -1.60
CA VAL A 276 -3.81 -0.46 -0.75
C VAL A 276 -5.29 -0.64 -1.07
N LYS A 277 -5.68 -0.66 -2.36
CA LYS A 277 -7.09 -0.84 -2.76
C LYS A 277 -7.68 -2.16 -2.25
N GLU A 278 -6.92 -3.25 -2.30
CA GLU A 278 -7.34 -4.53 -1.72
C GLU A 278 -7.49 -4.46 -0.21
N LYS A 279 -6.56 -3.80 0.49
CA LYS A 279 -6.67 -3.64 1.95
C LYS A 279 -7.84 -2.74 2.34
N VAL A 280 -8.15 -1.72 1.53
CA VAL A 280 -9.33 -0.86 1.71
C VAL A 280 -10.62 -1.66 1.50
N SER A 281 -10.70 -2.52 0.49
CA SER A 281 -11.90 -3.36 0.27
C SER A 281 -12.14 -4.37 1.39
N GLN A 282 -11.08 -4.75 2.11
CA GLN A 282 -11.14 -5.62 3.29
C GLN A 282 -11.38 -4.85 4.60
N ALA A 283 -11.30 -3.52 4.59
CA ALA A 283 -11.38 -2.70 5.79
C ALA A 283 -12.82 -2.50 6.28
N ARG A 284 -12.99 -2.43 7.60
CA ARG A 284 -14.26 -2.03 8.22
C ARG A 284 -14.34 -0.51 8.27
N ILE A 285 -15.17 0.07 7.41
CA ILE A 285 -15.32 1.52 7.25
C ILE A 285 -16.71 1.95 7.71
N LYS A 286 -16.78 2.92 8.62
CA LYS A 286 -18.01 3.61 9.02
C LYS A 286 -17.83 5.11 8.82
N LYS A 287 -18.66 5.73 7.97
CA LYS A 287 -18.66 7.18 7.72
C LYS A 287 -19.61 7.90 8.69
N TYR A 288 -19.30 9.15 9.03
CA TYR A 288 -20.04 10.04 9.94
C TYR A 288 -20.32 11.42 9.30
N ILE A 289 -20.18 11.51 7.98
CA ILE A 289 -20.58 12.65 7.15
C ILE A 289 -22.09 12.66 6.95
#